data_AF-A0A350G559-F1
#
_entry.id   AF-A0A350G559-F1
#
_cell.length_a   1.000
_cell.length_b   1.000
_cell.length_c   1.000
_cell.angle_alpha   90.00
_cell.angle_beta   90.00
_cell.angle_gamma   90.00
#
_symmetry.space_group_name_H-M   'P 1'
#
loop_
_entity.id
_entity.type
_entity.pdbx_description
1 polymer ?
#
loop_
_entity_poly.entity_id
_entity_poly.type
_entity_poly.pdbx_seq_one_letter_code
_entity_poly.pdbx_strand_id
1 'polypeptide(L)' 'MWDLFVSIFINVLLWIYNIIGQNFGVAIILFTILIKIVTWPLNAQQLKGAKAMQG' A
#
# COMPACT_ATOMS: atom_id res chain seq x y z
N MET A 1 -12.07 11.36 11.12
CA MET A 1 -11.87 10.57 9.87
C MET A 1 -10.40 10.57 9.44
N TRP A 2 -9.77 11.73 9.29
CA TRP A 2 -8.34 11.81 8.96
C TRP A 2 -7.44 11.06 9.94
N ASP A 3 -7.69 11.21 11.24
CA ASP A 3 -6.94 10.52 12.29
C ASP A 3 -6.98 8.99 12.17
N LEU A 4 -8.16 8.42 11.90
CA LEU A 4 -8.31 6.98 11.66
C LEU A 4 -7.52 6.52 10.43
N PHE A 5 -7.57 7.28 9.34
CA PHE A 5 -6.81 6.98 8.13
C PHE A 5 -5.31 6.95 8.41
N VAL A 6 -4.77 8.00 9.05
CA VAL A 6 -3.34 8.08 9.39
C VAL A 6 -2.94 6.97 10.37
N SER A 7 -3.76 6.73 11.39
CA SER A 7 -3.51 5.71 12.41
C SER A 7 -3.40 4.31 11.80
N ILE A 8 -4.25 3.95 10.84
CA ILE A 8 -4.17 2.64 10.15
C ILE A 8 -2.81 2.47 9.46
N PHE A 9 -2.35 3.49 8.72
CA PHE A 9 -1.08 3.43 8.00
C PHE A 9 0.11 3.32 8.95
N ILE A 10 0.12 4.10 10.03
CA ILE A 10 1.18 4.06 11.05
C ILE A 10 1.18 2.71 11.75
N ASN A 11 0.03 2.17 12.15
CA ASN A 11 -0.06 0.88 12.83
C ASN A 11 0.44 -0.26 11.94
N VAL A 12 0.11 -0.27 10.64
CA VAL A 12 0.62 -1.28 9.71
C VAL A 12 2.13 -1.17 9.54
N LEU A 13 2.67 0.04 9.39
CA LEU A 13 4.11 0.26 9.28
C LEU A 13 4.85 -0.20 10.54
N LEU A 14 4.34 0.14 11.73
CA LEU A 14 4.91 -0.27 13.01
C LEU A 14 4.79 -1.78 13.25
N TRP A 15 3.70 -2.40 12.81
CA TRP A 15 3.55 -3.86 12.87
C TRP A 15 4.62 -4.56 12.03
N ILE A 16 4.83 -4.11 10.79
CA ILE A 16 5.90 -4.60 9.91
C ILE A 16 7.28 -4.38 10.56
N TYR A 17 7.52 -3.17 11.07
CA TYR A 17 8.76 -2.80 11.75
C TYR A 17 9.11 -3.71 12.93
N ASN A 18 8.13 -4.05 13.77
CA ASN A 18 8.34 -4.93 14.92
C ASN A 18 8.67 -6.37 14.49
N ILE A 19 8.06 -6.87 13.41
CA ILE A 19 8.30 -8.23 12.91
C ILE A 19 9.71 -8.40 12.34
N ILE A 20 10.27 -7.35 11.71
CA ILE A 20 11.56 -7.42 11.01
C ILE A 20 12.74 -7.09 11.94
N GLY A 21 12.51 -6.95 13.24
CA GLY A 21 13.58 -6.66 14.20
C GLY A 21 14.06 -5.21 14.15
N GLN A 22 13.12 -4.27 14.06
CA GLN A 22 13.38 -2.83 14.23
C GLN A 22 14.26 -2.19 13.14
N ASN A 23 14.29 -2.76 11.94
CA ASN A 23 14.95 -2.16 10.78
C ASN A 23 13.99 -1.30 9.95
N PHE A 24 14.10 0.02 10.07
CA PHE A 24 13.25 0.97 9.35
C PHE A 24 13.39 0.88 7.81
N GLY A 25 14.59 0.63 7.29
CA GLY A 25 14.81 0.56 5.84
C GLY A 25 14.05 -0.61 5.20
N VAL A 26 14.14 -1.79 5.82
CA VAL A 26 13.43 -2.98 5.34
C VAL A 26 11.92 -2.86 5.56
N ALA A 27 11.49 -2.28 6.67
CA ALA A 27 10.08 -2.05 6.94
C ALA A 27 9.41 -1.17 5.88
N ILE A 28 10.07 -0.09 5.45
CA ILE A 28 9.55 0.79 4.39
C ILE A 28 9.47 0.07 3.05
N ILE A 29 10.49 -0.71 2.68
CA ILE A 29 10.48 -1.49 1.42
C ILE A 29 9.30 -2.45 1.41
N LEU A 30 9.09 -3.21 2.48
CA LEU A 30 7.99 -4.16 2.59
C LEU A 30 6.62 -3.48 2.62
N PHE A 31 6.49 -2.37 3.34
CA PHE A 31 5.29 -1.55 3.32
C PHE A 31 4.95 -1.07 1.90
N THR A 32 5.95 -0.63 1.14
CA THR A 32 5.78 -0.20 -0.26
C THR A 32 5.31 -1.34 -1.16
N ILE A 33 5.88 -2.54 -1.00
CA ILE A 33 5.47 -3.75 -1.75
C ILE A 33 4.03 -4.13 -1.40
N LEU A 34 3.67 -4.11 -0.12
CA LEU A 34 2.32 -4.42 0.35
C LEU A 34 1.29 -3.49 -0.30
N ILE A 35 1.53 -2.17 -0.28
CA ILE A 35 0.65 -1.19 -0.93
C ILE A 35 0.55 -1.43 -2.44
N LYS A 36 1.66 -1.76 -3.12
CA LYS A 36 1.64 -2.08 -4.56
C LYS A 36 0.77 -3.29 -4.87
N ILE A 37 0.83 -4.35 -4.06
CA ILE A 37 0.02 -5.55 -4.26
C ILE A 37 -1.47 -5.23 -4.08
N VAL A 38 -1.83 -4.50 -3.02
CA VAL A 38 -3.21 -4.12 -2.73
C VAL A 38 -3.79 -3.20 -3.82
N THR A 39 -2.97 -2.29 -4.35
CA THR A 39 -3.41 -1.33 -5.39
C THR A 39 -3.32 -1.87 -6.82
N TRP A 40 -2.63 -2.99 -7.05
CA TRP A 40 -2.50 -3.60 -8.38
C TRP A 40 -3.83 -3.94 -9.07
N PRO A 41 -4.82 -4.61 -8.42
CA PRO A 41 -6.10 -4.91 -9.07
C PRO A 41 -6.90 -3.66 -9.41
N LEU A 42 -6.76 -2.59 -8.61
CA LEU A 42 -7.38 -1.30 -8.88
C LEU A 42 -6.76 -0.68 -10.14
N ASN A 43 -5.43 -0.68 -10.24
CA ASN A 43 -4.73 -0.18 -11.43
C ASN A 43 -5.09 -0.99 -12.69
N ALA A 44 -5.24 -2.31 -12.57
CA ALA A 44 -5.67 -3.17 -13.68
C ALA A 44 -7.10 -2.83 -14.15
N GLN A 45 -8.00 -2.50 -13.24
CA GLN A 45 -9.36 -2.06 -13.57
C GLN A 45 -9.37 -0.67 -14.22
N GLN A 46 -8.58 0.28 -13.70
CA GLN A 46 -8.44 1.61 -14.30
C GLN A 46 -7.91 1.53 -15.74
N LEU A 47 -6.93 0.66 -16.00
CA LEU A 47 -6.40 0.42 -17.36
C LEU A 47 -7.45 -0.16 -18.31
N LYS A 48 -8.34 -1.04 -17.84
CA LYS A 48 -9.45 -1.57 -18.65
C LYS A 48 -10.46 -0.47 -19.00
N GLY A 49 -10.84 0.35 -18.04
CA GLY A 49 -11.74 1.50 -18.28
C GLY A 49 -11.15 2.51 -19.26
N ALA A 50 -9.86 2.82 -19.14
CA ALA A 50 -9.16 3.71 -20.07
C ALA A 50 -9.14 3.18 -21.51
N LYS A 51 -8.94 1.86 -21.71
CA LYS A 51 -9.00 1.25 -23.05
C LYS A 51 -10.41 1.26 -23.63
N ALA A 52 -11.44 1.08 -22.80
CA ALA A 52 -12.84 1.10 -23.26
C ALA A 52 -13.32 2.50 -23.68
N MET A 53 -12.69 3.58 -23.20
CA MET A 53 -13.02 4.96 -23.61
C MET A 53 -12.28 5.41 -24.89
N GLN A 54 -11.26 4.67 -25.33
CA GLN A 54 -10.46 5.02 -26.52
C GLN A 54 -10.96 4.35 -27.82
N GLY A 55 -12.03 3.55 -27.75
CA GLY A 55 -12.63 2.84 -28.89
C GLY A 55 -14.08 3.22 -29.13
#